data_AF-A0A9W6GTD1-F1
#
_entry.id   AF-A0A9W6GTD1-F1
#
_cell.length_a   1.000
_cell.length_b   1.000
_cell.length_c   1.000
_cell.angle_alpha   90.00
_cell.angle_beta   90.00
_cell.angle_gamma   90.00
#
_symmetry.space_group_name_H-M   'P 1'
#
loop_
_entity.id
_entity.type
_entity.pdbx_description
1 polymer ?
#
loop_
_entity_poly.entity_id
_entity_poly.type
_entity_poly.pdbx_seq_one_letter_code
_entity_poly.pdbx_strand_id
1 'polypeptide(L)'
;MTDRHAAVATALEMAGRRKEISVSEFFLKNRHLLGFDAPAKSLVTAVKEAVDNALDACEEAGVLPEITVEVRGRFERSSVAVEDNGPGIVEGQIARIFGKLLYGSKFHKLSQSRCQQGMETSAAGMYGRLTVGKPLHVISRIEGEPAASELHVSIDAANNRPDIHKRKHIAWSRPYGARVEREMEGVNQGGPHSVEFLVDEFSCVGEKTARAIIQIAGKPLSERSCPEHIAHAQANALNRALQKARVQTPRPISGFLP
;
A
#
# COMPACT_ATOMS: atom_id res chain seq x y z
N MET A 1 -32.39 38.90 -35.88
CA MET A 1 -31.17 38.28 -35.35
C MET A 1 -30.92 38.87 -33.98
N THR A 2 -31.46 38.25 -32.93
CA THR A 2 -31.22 38.66 -31.54
C THR A 2 -30.14 37.76 -30.96
N ASP A 3 -28.97 38.36 -30.78
CA ASP A 3 -27.79 37.76 -30.21
C ASP A 3 -28.07 37.38 -28.75
N ARG A 4 -28.25 36.09 -28.47
CA ARG A 4 -28.28 35.57 -27.09
C ARG A 4 -26.84 35.44 -26.61
N HIS A 5 -26.26 36.54 -26.14
CA HIS A 5 -25.08 36.46 -25.30
C HIS A 5 -25.46 35.70 -24.02
N ALA A 6 -24.93 34.48 -23.86
CA ALA A 6 -25.04 33.73 -22.62
C ALA A 6 -24.45 34.58 -21.49
N ALA A 7 -25.24 34.84 -20.45
CA ALA A 7 -24.81 35.64 -19.31
C ALA A 7 -23.55 35.02 -18.69
N VAL A 8 -22.47 35.80 -18.64
CA VAL A 8 -21.20 35.39 -18.04
C VAL A 8 -21.40 35.33 -16.53
N ALA A 9 -21.22 34.16 -15.93
CA ALA A 9 -21.39 33.95 -14.51
C ALA A 9 -20.48 34.89 -13.69
N THR A 10 -21.04 35.58 -12.71
CA THR A 10 -20.30 36.53 -11.87
C THR A 10 -19.34 35.81 -10.93
N ALA A 11 -18.25 36.47 -10.54
CA ALA A 11 -17.27 35.90 -9.61
C ALA A 11 -17.88 35.45 -8.26
N LEU A 12 -18.95 36.12 -7.81
CA LEU A 12 -19.74 35.73 -6.63
C LEU A 12 -20.52 34.42 -6.85
N GLU A 13 -21.14 34.24 -8.02
CA GLU A 13 -21.82 32.98 -8.39
C GLU A 13 -20.82 31.84 -8.57
N MET A 14 -19.63 32.12 -9.10
CA MET A 14 -18.54 31.15 -9.22
C MET A 14 -17.95 30.77 -7.85
N ALA A 15 -17.84 31.73 -6.93
CA ALA A 15 -17.37 31.50 -5.56
C ALA A 15 -18.35 30.64 -4.76
N GLY A 16 -19.66 30.88 -4.88
CA GLY A 16 -20.70 30.09 -4.20
C GLY A 16 -20.81 28.63 -4.67
N ARG A 17 -20.22 28.29 -5.82
CA ARG A 17 -20.13 26.90 -6.33
C ARG A 17 -18.94 26.13 -5.76
N ARG A 18 -18.02 26.78 -5.06
CA ARG A 18 -16.88 26.11 -4.41
C ARG A 18 -17.41 25.40 -3.17
N LYS A 19 -17.34 24.07 -3.18
CA LYS A 19 -17.64 23.23 -2.02
C LYS A 19 -16.37 22.48 -1.63
N GLU A 20 -16.11 22.40 -0.33
CA GLU A 20 -15.12 21.45 0.19
C GLU A 20 -15.60 20.04 -0.11
N ILE A 21 -14.73 19.22 -0.68
CA ILE A 21 -15.01 17.80 -0.87
C ILE A 21 -14.55 17.05 0.37
N SER A 22 -15.40 16.16 0.88
CA SER A 22 -14.99 15.27 1.97
C SER A 22 -13.89 14.33 1.49
N VAL A 23 -13.14 13.77 2.43
CA VAL A 23 -12.08 12.81 2.09
C VAL A 23 -12.66 11.52 1.50
N SER A 24 -13.85 11.10 1.95
CA SER A 24 -14.64 10.05 1.28
C SER A 24 -14.90 10.36 -0.18
N GLU A 25 -15.38 11.57 -0.46
CA GLU A 25 -15.77 11.98 -1.81
C GLU A 25 -14.55 12.08 -2.73
N PHE A 26 -13.44 12.60 -2.21
CA PHE A 26 -12.16 12.57 -2.90
C PHE A 26 -11.74 11.13 -3.21
N PHE A 27 -11.79 10.23 -2.23
CA PHE A 27 -11.37 8.84 -2.39
C PHE A 27 -12.25 8.09 -3.41
N LEU A 28 -13.58 8.23 -3.32
CA LEU A 28 -14.51 7.58 -4.25
C LEU A 28 -14.34 8.09 -5.68
N LYS A 29 -14.13 9.40 -5.87
CA LYS A 29 -13.89 9.99 -7.21
C LYS A 29 -12.52 9.63 -7.78
N ASN A 30 -11.53 9.41 -6.93
CA ASN A 30 -10.13 9.22 -7.33
C ASN A 30 -9.57 7.83 -6.96
N ARG A 31 -10.43 6.83 -6.78
CA ARG A 31 -10.04 5.48 -6.36
C ARG A 31 -8.94 4.87 -7.24
N HIS A 32 -8.96 5.18 -8.53
CA HIS A 32 -7.97 4.77 -9.52
C HIS A 32 -6.59 5.40 -9.31
N LEU A 33 -6.51 6.65 -8.82
CA LEU A 33 -5.24 7.32 -8.51
C LEU A 33 -4.51 6.66 -7.34
N LEU A 34 -5.24 5.93 -6.50
CA LEU A 34 -4.73 5.26 -5.31
C LEU A 34 -4.54 3.75 -5.51
N GLY A 35 -4.74 3.23 -6.73
CA GLY A 35 -4.55 1.80 -7.05
C GLY A 35 -5.73 0.88 -6.68
N PHE A 36 -6.89 1.44 -6.29
CA PHE A 36 -8.03 0.68 -5.79
C PHE A 36 -9.17 0.51 -6.82
N ASP A 37 -8.88 0.65 -8.12
CA ASP A 37 -9.87 0.65 -9.21
C ASP A 37 -10.56 -0.68 -9.45
N ALA A 38 -9.87 -1.81 -9.25
CA ALA A 38 -10.40 -3.16 -9.41
C ALA A 38 -10.09 -4.04 -8.18
N PRO A 39 -10.96 -4.98 -7.76
CA PRO A 39 -10.74 -5.79 -6.55
C PRO A 39 -9.44 -6.60 -6.53
N ALA A 40 -9.03 -7.18 -7.67
CA ALA A 40 -7.77 -7.93 -7.75
C ALA A 40 -6.54 -7.03 -7.56
N LYS A 41 -6.51 -5.89 -8.26
CA LYS A 41 -5.45 -4.89 -8.14
C LYS A 41 -5.40 -4.25 -6.76
N SER A 42 -6.57 -3.98 -6.17
CA SER A 42 -6.72 -3.44 -4.81
C SER A 42 -6.01 -4.32 -3.78
N LEU A 43 -6.13 -5.65 -3.91
CA LEU A 43 -5.48 -6.59 -3.00
C LEU A 43 -3.95 -6.54 -3.13
N VAL A 44 -3.43 -6.57 -4.36
CA VAL A 44 -1.98 -6.47 -4.64
C VAL A 44 -1.43 -5.14 -4.11
N THR A 45 -2.11 -4.02 -4.38
CA THR A 45 -1.75 -2.71 -3.85
C THR A 45 -1.74 -2.71 -2.32
N ALA A 46 -2.76 -3.27 -1.67
CA ALA A 46 -2.81 -3.32 -0.21
C ALA A 46 -1.66 -4.13 0.40
N VAL A 47 -1.29 -5.26 -0.20
CA VAL A 47 -0.15 -6.08 0.21
C VAL A 47 1.16 -5.33 0.01
N LYS A 48 1.38 -4.81 -1.21
CA LYS A 48 2.60 -4.06 -1.57
C LYS A 48 2.85 -2.92 -0.60
N GLU A 49 1.83 -2.10 -0.36
CA GLU A 49 1.97 -0.93 0.52
C GLU A 49 2.21 -1.32 1.98
N ALA A 50 1.64 -2.43 2.45
CA ALA A 50 1.92 -2.93 3.78
C ALA A 50 3.36 -3.46 3.91
N VAL A 51 3.86 -4.15 2.89
CA VAL A 51 5.24 -4.66 2.83
C VAL A 51 6.25 -3.53 2.69
N ASP A 52 5.99 -2.54 1.84
CA ASP A 52 6.88 -1.37 1.66
C ASP A 52 7.05 -0.60 2.96
N ASN A 53 5.96 -0.41 3.73
CA ASN A 53 6.03 0.22 5.05
C ASN A 53 6.84 -0.60 6.06
N ALA A 54 6.67 -1.92 6.08
CA ALA A 54 7.44 -2.81 6.94
C ALA A 54 8.95 -2.76 6.60
N LEU A 55 9.29 -2.83 5.32
CA LEU A 55 10.68 -2.74 4.85
C LEU A 55 11.30 -1.38 5.21
N ASP A 56 10.59 -0.28 4.97
CA ASP A 56 11.05 1.06 5.31
C ASP A 56 11.28 1.21 6.82
N ALA A 57 10.40 0.66 7.65
CA ALA A 57 10.55 0.69 9.11
C ALA A 57 11.80 -0.08 9.57
N CYS A 58 12.06 -1.26 8.99
CA CYS A 58 13.25 -2.04 9.30
C CYS A 58 14.54 -1.35 8.83
N GLU A 59 14.52 -0.76 7.63
CA GLU A 59 15.65 -0.03 7.06
C GLU A 59 16.00 1.22 7.89
N GLU A 60 14.99 2.00 8.31
CA GLU A 60 15.19 3.17 9.17
C GLU A 60 15.77 2.80 10.56
N ALA A 61 15.44 1.62 11.07
CA ALA A 61 15.97 1.10 12.33
C ALA A 61 17.31 0.36 12.19
N GLY A 62 17.80 0.14 10.97
CA GLY A 62 19.02 -0.62 10.72
C GLY A 62 18.93 -2.10 11.10
N VAL A 63 17.72 -2.68 11.09
CA VAL A 63 17.47 -4.10 11.39
C VAL A 63 17.25 -4.89 10.10
N LEU A 64 17.71 -6.14 10.08
CA LEU A 64 17.45 -7.03 8.95
C LEU A 64 15.95 -7.39 8.95
N PRO A 65 15.21 -7.14 7.86
CA PRO A 65 13.77 -7.32 7.84
C PRO A 65 13.37 -8.80 7.88
N GLU A 66 12.55 -9.16 8.86
CA GLU A 66 11.75 -10.37 8.91
C GLU A 66 10.29 -9.98 8.74
N ILE A 67 9.70 -10.28 7.59
CA ILE A 67 8.34 -9.89 7.25
C ILE A 67 7.50 -11.14 6.99
N THR A 68 6.37 -11.24 7.68
CA THR A 68 5.36 -12.28 7.46
C THR A 68 4.15 -11.64 6.79
N VAL A 69 3.73 -12.19 5.66
CA VAL A 69 2.54 -11.76 4.92
C VAL A 69 1.51 -12.89 4.95
N GLU A 70 0.30 -12.57 5.40
CA GLU A 70 -0.84 -13.49 5.41
C GLU A 70 -1.96 -12.90 4.57
N VAL A 71 -2.40 -13.63 3.55
CA VAL A 71 -3.61 -13.31 2.77
C VAL A 71 -4.62 -14.43 2.96
N ARG A 72 -5.79 -14.09 3.51
CA ARG A 72 -6.87 -15.04 3.81
C ARG A 72 -8.15 -14.58 3.13
N GLY A 73 -8.94 -15.51 2.60
CA GLY A 73 -10.22 -15.21 1.99
C GLY A 73 -10.49 -16.04 0.75
N ARG A 74 -11.76 -16.10 0.36
CA ARG A 74 -12.22 -16.68 -0.91
C ARG A 74 -13.27 -15.72 -1.47
N PHE A 75 -13.35 -15.62 -2.79
CA PHE A 75 -14.29 -14.75 -3.50
C PHE A 75 -14.01 -13.25 -3.29
N GLU A 76 -15.03 -12.46 -2.94
CA GLU A 76 -15.03 -11.00 -2.99
C GLU A 76 -14.41 -10.32 -1.77
N ARG A 77 -14.10 -11.06 -0.69
CA ARG A 77 -13.52 -10.51 0.55
C ARG A 77 -12.22 -11.21 0.91
N SER A 78 -11.22 -10.41 1.25
CA SER A 78 -9.91 -10.86 1.68
C SER A 78 -9.44 -10.09 2.92
N SER A 79 -8.76 -10.79 3.82
CA SER A 79 -7.96 -10.22 4.91
C SER A 79 -6.49 -10.27 4.51
N VAL A 80 -5.80 -9.15 4.68
CA VAL A 80 -4.36 -9.02 4.51
C VAL A 80 -3.76 -8.62 5.84
N ALA A 81 -2.81 -9.40 6.33
CA ALA A 81 -2.00 -9.05 7.48
C ALA A 81 -0.51 -9.07 7.12
N VAL A 82 0.20 -8.01 7.51
CA VAL A 82 1.66 -7.94 7.40
C VAL A 82 2.22 -7.70 8.80
N GLU A 83 3.17 -8.53 9.19
CA GLU A 83 3.89 -8.44 10.45
C GLU A 83 5.39 -8.30 10.19
N ASP A 84 6.04 -7.39 10.89
CA ASP A 84 7.47 -7.10 10.79
C ASP A 84 8.19 -7.15 12.15
N ASN A 85 9.51 -7.22 12.09
CA ASN A 85 10.42 -7.08 13.23
C ASN A 85 11.06 -5.69 13.30
N GLY A 86 10.42 -4.66 12.75
CA GLY A 86 10.88 -3.28 12.81
C GLY A 86 10.76 -2.69 14.23
N PRO A 87 11.00 -1.38 14.41
CA PRO A 87 11.02 -0.75 15.73
C PRO A 87 9.65 -0.70 16.43
N GLY A 88 8.58 -1.05 15.73
CA GLY A 88 7.20 -0.84 16.19
C GLY A 88 6.76 0.61 16.04
N ILE A 89 5.53 0.87 16.50
CA ILE A 89 4.83 2.15 16.38
C ILE A 89 4.38 2.56 17.77
N VAL A 90 4.79 3.75 18.21
CA VAL A 90 4.36 4.33 19.47
C VAL A 90 2.83 4.43 19.52
N GLU A 91 2.20 3.92 20.58
CA GLU A 91 0.73 3.80 20.71
C GLU A 91 -0.01 5.10 20.33
N GLY A 92 0.46 6.24 20.85
CA GLY A 92 -0.15 7.54 20.60
C GLY A 92 -0.10 8.02 19.14
N GLN A 93 0.73 7.41 18.30
CA GLN A 93 0.85 7.71 16.87
C GLN A 93 0.03 6.78 15.98
N ILE A 94 -0.28 5.55 16.42
CA ILE A 94 -0.99 4.54 15.62
C ILE A 94 -2.27 5.13 15.02
N ALA A 95 -3.13 5.72 15.87
CA ALA A 95 -4.39 6.28 15.41
C ALA A 95 -4.17 7.34 14.33
N ARG A 96 -3.17 8.20 14.46
CA ARG A 96 -2.91 9.27 13.48
C ARG A 96 -2.33 8.72 12.19
N ILE A 97 -1.43 7.73 12.25
CA ILE A 97 -0.79 7.09 11.09
C ILE A 97 -1.84 6.42 10.20
N PHE A 98 -2.77 5.67 10.79
CA PHE A 98 -3.74 4.88 10.03
C PHE A 98 -5.11 5.54 9.87
N GLY A 99 -5.44 6.49 10.77
CA GLY A 99 -6.74 7.13 10.88
C GLY A 99 -6.80 8.55 10.29
N LYS A 100 -5.70 9.06 9.72
CA LYS A 100 -5.65 10.38 9.09
C LYS A 100 -4.98 10.29 7.73
N LEU A 101 -5.65 10.82 6.70
CA LEU A 101 -5.06 10.97 5.37
C LEU A 101 -4.11 12.17 5.36
N LEU A 102 -3.00 12.03 4.65
CA LEU A 102 -1.88 13.00 4.59
C LEU A 102 -1.18 13.19 5.95
N TYR A 103 -1.04 12.10 6.71
CA TYR A 103 -0.31 12.11 7.97
C TYR A 103 0.80 11.05 7.96
N GLY A 104 2.04 11.49 8.08
CA GLY A 104 3.19 10.59 8.10
C GLY A 104 4.51 11.34 8.28
N SER A 105 5.53 10.62 8.74
CA SER A 105 6.91 11.12 8.91
C SER A 105 7.57 11.56 7.58
N LYS A 106 7.05 11.07 6.45
CA LYS A 106 7.62 11.23 5.10
C LYS A 106 7.29 12.56 4.42
N PHE A 107 6.33 13.34 4.93
CA PHE A 107 5.99 14.66 4.35
C PHE A 107 7.02 15.76 4.64
N HIS A 108 7.91 15.55 5.61
CA HIS A 108 8.87 16.57 6.06
C HIS A 108 10.33 16.13 5.88
N LYS A 109 10.57 14.95 5.31
CA LYS A 109 11.90 14.35 5.15
C LYS A 109 12.14 14.07 3.66
N LEU A 110 13.11 14.75 3.07
CA LEU A 110 13.62 14.46 1.72
C LEU A 110 14.46 13.17 1.78
N SER A 111 13.81 12.02 1.78
CA SER A 111 14.46 10.71 1.78
C SER A 111 13.78 9.81 0.76
N GLN A 112 14.56 9.11 -0.05
CA GLN A 112 14.06 8.17 -1.04
C GLN A 112 13.58 6.90 -0.31
N SER A 113 12.28 6.74 -0.15
CA SER A 113 11.65 5.53 0.42
C SER A 113 10.69 4.88 -0.58
N ARG A 114 10.29 3.63 -0.33
CA ARG A 114 9.41 2.87 -1.24
C ARG A 114 7.98 3.42 -1.27
N CYS A 115 7.42 3.84 -0.13
CA CYS A 115 6.16 4.61 -0.15
C CYS A 115 6.45 6.04 -0.57
N GLN A 116 5.78 6.51 -1.62
CA GLN A 116 6.13 7.76 -2.30
C GLN A 116 5.34 8.95 -1.77
N GLN A 117 4.19 8.74 -1.11
CA GLN A 117 3.29 9.85 -0.74
C GLN A 117 2.73 9.83 0.68
N GLY A 118 3.03 8.85 1.53
CA GLY A 118 2.51 8.82 2.92
C GLY A 118 0.99 8.78 3.00
N MET A 119 0.35 8.35 1.90
CA MET A 119 -1.09 8.26 1.69
C MET A 119 -1.55 6.82 1.68
N GLU A 120 -0.68 5.90 1.26
CA GLU A 120 -1.07 4.59 0.76
C GLU A 120 -1.67 3.69 1.86
N THR A 121 -1.15 3.79 3.09
CA THR A 121 -1.63 3.01 4.24
C THR A 121 -3.01 3.46 4.70
N SER A 122 -3.23 4.77 4.82
CA SER A 122 -4.52 5.36 5.18
C SER A 122 -5.55 5.16 4.06
N ALA A 123 -5.11 5.19 2.80
CA ALA A 123 -5.94 4.88 1.63
C ALA A 123 -6.45 3.44 1.66
N ALA A 124 -5.58 2.48 1.97
CA ALA A 124 -5.98 1.08 2.08
C ALA A 124 -6.91 0.83 3.29
N GLY A 125 -6.67 1.49 4.42
CA GLY A 125 -7.58 1.46 5.57
C GLY A 125 -8.96 2.05 5.24
N MET A 126 -8.99 3.16 4.50
CA MET A 126 -10.23 3.78 4.00
C MET A 126 -10.96 2.86 3.02
N TYR A 127 -10.24 2.19 2.12
CA TYR A 127 -10.82 1.23 1.19
C TYR A 127 -11.50 0.07 1.93
N GLY A 128 -10.83 -0.55 2.90
CA GLY A 128 -11.42 -1.61 3.72
C GLY A 128 -12.66 -1.15 4.49
N ARG A 129 -12.62 0.08 5.04
CA ARG A 129 -13.77 0.68 5.73
C ARG A 129 -14.94 0.97 4.79
N LEU A 130 -14.70 1.48 3.58
CA LEU A 130 -15.75 1.81 2.62
C LEU A 130 -16.37 0.57 1.97
N THR A 131 -15.61 -0.52 1.85
CA THR A 131 -16.07 -1.76 1.19
C THR A 131 -16.67 -2.76 2.17
N VAL A 132 -15.94 -3.12 3.24
CA VAL A 132 -16.36 -4.16 4.19
C VAL A 132 -16.87 -3.58 5.51
N GLY A 133 -16.67 -2.28 5.75
CA GLY A 133 -17.12 -1.63 6.98
C GLY A 133 -16.25 -1.92 8.20
N LYS A 134 -15.12 -2.61 8.05
CA LYS A 134 -14.26 -3.01 9.16
C LYS A 134 -13.15 -1.99 9.42
N PRO A 135 -12.80 -1.72 10.70
CA PRO A 135 -11.63 -0.92 11.02
C PRO A 135 -10.35 -1.73 10.76
N LEU A 136 -9.23 -1.01 10.56
CA LEU A 136 -7.89 -1.58 10.53
C LEU A 136 -7.53 -2.13 11.90
N HIS A 137 -6.94 -3.32 11.95
CA HIS A 137 -6.45 -3.94 13.18
C HIS A 137 -4.93 -3.79 13.23
N VAL A 138 -4.41 -3.15 14.28
CA VAL A 138 -2.98 -2.90 14.46
C VAL A 138 -2.54 -3.44 15.80
N ILE A 139 -1.51 -4.28 15.79
CA ILE A 139 -0.79 -4.69 17.00
C ILE A 139 0.62 -4.13 16.86
N SER A 140 1.13 -3.42 17.86
CA SER A 140 2.52 -2.98 17.84
C SER A 140 3.12 -2.93 19.22
N ARG A 141 4.41 -3.19 19.30
CA ARG A 141 5.21 -3.10 20.51
C ARG A 141 6.53 -2.43 20.17
N ILE A 142 6.92 -1.43 20.96
CA ILE A 142 8.26 -0.86 20.89
C ILE A 142 9.18 -1.54 21.90
N GLU A 143 10.49 -1.46 21.68
CA GLU A 143 11.47 -2.04 22.59
C GLU A 143 11.31 -1.48 24.02
N GLY A 144 11.40 -2.36 25.01
CA GLY A 144 11.26 -2.02 26.43
C GLY A 144 9.83 -1.97 26.96
N GLU A 145 8.80 -1.97 26.10
CA GLU A 145 7.42 -2.06 26.57
C GLU A 145 7.08 -3.47 27.06
N PRO A 146 6.33 -3.62 28.18
CA PRO A 146 6.00 -4.94 28.74
C PRO A 146 4.93 -5.68 27.95
N ALA A 147 4.11 -4.99 27.16
CA ALA A 147 2.98 -5.54 26.40
C ALA A 147 2.85 -4.83 25.05
N ALA A 148 2.19 -5.47 24.08
CA ALA A 148 1.88 -4.85 22.80
C ALA A 148 0.56 -4.07 22.87
N SER A 149 0.49 -2.96 22.15
CA SER A 149 -0.72 -2.18 21.93
C SER A 149 -1.54 -2.76 20.79
N GLU A 150 -2.76 -3.20 21.07
CA GLU A 150 -3.77 -3.67 20.11
C GLU A 150 -4.82 -2.56 19.91
N LEU A 151 -4.92 -2.02 18.69
CA LEU A 151 -5.88 -0.98 18.33
C LEU A 151 -6.70 -1.38 17.11
N HIS A 152 -7.97 -0.98 17.11
CA HIS A 152 -8.82 -0.98 15.91
C HIS A 152 -9.09 0.47 15.50
N VAL A 153 -8.62 0.88 14.32
CA VAL A 153 -8.62 2.28 13.86
C VAL A 153 -9.35 2.41 12.53
N SER A 154 -10.12 3.48 12.35
CA SER A 154 -10.64 3.89 11.05
C SER A 154 -10.49 5.40 10.83
N ILE A 155 -10.81 5.85 9.62
CA ILE A 155 -10.86 7.27 9.27
C ILE A 155 -12.31 7.74 9.35
N ASP A 156 -12.57 8.78 10.15
CA ASP A 156 -13.75 9.63 9.96
C ASP A 156 -13.56 10.38 8.63
N ALA A 157 -14.25 9.88 7.62
CA ALA A 157 -14.05 10.29 6.27
C ALA A 157 -14.79 11.60 5.91
N ALA A 158 -15.60 12.14 6.82
CA ALA A 158 -16.15 13.49 6.73
C ALA A 158 -15.16 14.52 7.24
N ASN A 159 -14.50 14.25 8.37
CA ASN A 159 -13.65 15.23 9.05
C ASN A 159 -12.13 15.00 8.90
N ASN A 160 -11.71 13.91 8.24
CA ASN A 160 -10.31 13.46 8.18
C ASN A 160 -9.67 13.30 9.56
N ARG A 161 -10.37 12.61 10.47
CA ARG A 161 -9.92 12.39 11.84
C ARG A 161 -9.82 10.90 12.15
N PRO A 162 -8.87 10.50 12.99
CA PRO A 162 -8.78 9.11 13.41
C PRO A 162 -9.91 8.78 14.37
N ASP A 163 -10.51 7.61 14.17
CA ASP A 163 -11.52 7.04 15.05
C ASP A 163 -11.00 5.71 15.61
N ILE A 164 -11.04 5.57 16.94
CA ILE A 164 -10.49 4.41 17.67
C ILE A 164 -11.66 3.59 18.22
N HIS A 165 -11.88 2.41 17.66
CA HIS A 165 -12.98 1.51 18.03
C HIS A 165 -12.65 0.63 19.24
N LYS A 166 -11.36 0.28 19.39
CA LYS A 166 -10.87 -0.59 20.45
C LYS A 166 -9.42 -0.27 20.74
N ARG A 167 -9.04 -0.36 22.02
CA ARG A 167 -7.67 -0.24 22.51
C ARG A 167 -7.45 -1.23 23.66
N LYS A 168 -6.40 -2.04 23.58
CA LYS A 168 -5.99 -2.98 24.64
C LYS A 168 -4.48 -3.13 24.68
N HIS A 169 -3.97 -3.60 25.81
CA HIS A 169 -2.62 -4.13 25.93
C HIS A 169 -2.68 -5.65 26.00
N ILE A 170 -1.91 -6.32 25.15
CA ILE A 170 -1.93 -7.79 25.02
C ILE A 170 -0.51 -8.36 25.16
N ALA A 171 -0.43 -9.60 25.63
CA ALA A 171 0.79 -10.37 25.50
C ALA A 171 1.04 -10.67 24.02
N TRP A 172 2.27 -10.45 23.56
CA TRP A 172 2.67 -10.71 22.18
C TRP A 172 4.04 -11.36 22.18
N SER A 173 4.24 -12.36 21.31
CA SER A 173 5.43 -13.20 21.29
C SER A 173 6.68 -12.44 20.84
N ARG A 174 6.51 -11.38 20.03
CA ARG A 174 7.63 -10.55 19.57
C ARG A 174 8.02 -9.52 20.64
N PRO A 175 9.33 -9.25 20.81
CA PRO A 175 9.82 -8.22 21.71
C PRO A 175 9.51 -6.80 21.20
N TYR A 176 9.47 -6.62 19.88
CA TYR A 176 9.12 -5.38 19.19
C TYR A 176 8.67 -5.69 17.76
N GLY A 177 8.00 -4.73 17.11
CA GLY A 177 7.51 -4.85 15.74
C GLY A 177 6.10 -4.29 15.57
N ALA A 178 5.58 -4.40 14.36
CA ALA A 178 4.20 -4.08 14.06
C ALA A 178 3.54 -5.22 13.27
N ARG A 179 2.25 -5.44 13.53
CA ARG A 179 1.34 -6.24 12.72
C ARG A 179 0.17 -5.36 12.31
N VAL A 180 -0.05 -5.23 11.01
CA VAL A 180 -1.16 -4.46 10.45
C VAL A 180 -2.04 -5.39 9.63
N GLU A 181 -3.28 -5.54 10.06
CA GLU A 181 -4.30 -6.37 9.44
C GLU A 181 -5.47 -5.52 8.94
N ARG A 182 -5.98 -5.87 7.76
CA ARG A 182 -7.14 -5.21 7.14
C ARG A 182 -8.02 -6.20 6.40
N GLU A 183 -9.32 -6.03 6.53
CA GLU A 183 -10.31 -6.69 5.68
C GLU A 183 -10.77 -5.73 4.59
N MET A 184 -10.89 -6.24 3.36
CA MET A 184 -11.28 -5.44 2.21
C MET A 184 -11.96 -6.29 1.14
N GLU A 185 -12.69 -5.62 0.25
CA GLU A 185 -13.08 -6.27 -1.01
C GLU A 185 -11.82 -6.55 -1.84
N GLY A 186 -11.68 -7.78 -2.29
CA GLY A 186 -10.46 -8.20 -2.97
C GLY A 186 -10.57 -9.66 -3.30
N VAL A 187 -10.38 -9.98 -4.58
CA VAL A 187 -10.41 -11.36 -5.03
C VAL A 187 -8.99 -11.89 -5.06
N ASN A 188 -8.70 -12.85 -4.17
CA ASN A 188 -7.56 -13.73 -4.35
C ASN A 188 -7.90 -14.74 -5.47
N GLN A 189 -7.89 -14.25 -6.70
CA GLN A 189 -7.80 -15.12 -7.87
C GLN A 189 -6.35 -15.57 -7.88
N GLY A 190 -6.06 -16.82 -7.51
CA GLY A 190 -4.69 -17.35 -7.38
C GLY A 190 -3.76 -16.70 -8.41
N GLY A 191 -2.78 -15.98 -7.87
CA GLY A 191 -2.33 -14.68 -8.40
C GLY A 191 -1.87 -14.62 -9.85
N PRO A 192 -1.62 -13.38 -10.33
CA PRO A 192 -0.99 -13.15 -11.62
C PRO A 192 0.23 -14.06 -11.79
N HIS A 193 0.28 -14.72 -12.94
CA HIS A 193 1.43 -15.52 -13.33
C HIS A 193 2.68 -14.63 -13.28
N SER A 194 3.84 -15.15 -12.90
CA SER A 194 5.11 -14.41 -12.74
C SER A 194 5.45 -13.41 -13.86
N VAL A 195 4.88 -13.57 -15.06
CA VAL A 195 4.95 -12.60 -16.16
C VAL A 195 4.26 -11.28 -15.81
N GLU A 196 3.03 -11.32 -15.29
CA GLU A 196 2.25 -10.14 -14.90
C GLU A 196 2.91 -9.41 -13.72
N PHE A 197 3.42 -10.14 -12.71
CA PHE A 197 4.22 -9.53 -11.63
C PHE A 197 5.43 -8.76 -12.15
N LEU A 198 6.17 -9.33 -13.10
CA LEU A 198 7.36 -8.66 -13.65
C LEU A 198 7.00 -7.44 -14.50
N VAL A 199 5.83 -7.43 -15.14
CA VAL A 199 5.37 -6.29 -15.95
C VAL A 199 4.83 -5.16 -15.08
N ASP A 200 4.14 -5.51 -13.99
CA ASP A 200 3.50 -4.52 -13.11
C ASP A 200 4.48 -3.90 -12.12
N GLU A 201 5.46 -4.67 -11.63
CA GLU A 201 6.35 -4.24 -10.53
C GLU A 201 7.70 -3.68 -10.99
N PHE A 202 8.14 -3.94 -12.24
CA PHE A 202 9.45 -3.48 -12.71
C PHE A 202 9.32 -2.44 -13.82
N SER A 203 9.89 -1.26 -13.57
CA SER A 203 10.05 -0.23 -14.60
C SER A 203 10.87 -0.77 -15.78
N CYS A 204 10.42 -0.47 -17.01
CA CYS A 204 11.06 -0.90 -18.27
C CYS A 204 11.00 -2.42 -18.56
N VAL A 205 10.15 -3.17 -17.86
CA VAL A 205 9.89 -4.59 -18.15
C VAL A 205 8.51 -4.73 -18.81
N GLY A 206 8.48 -4.97 -20.12
CA GLY A 206 7.26 -5.35 -20.84
C GLY A 206 7.07 -6.87 -20.88
N GLU A 207 5.91 -7.34 -21.34
CA GLU A 207 5.55 -8.77 -21.35
C GLU A 207 6.62 -9.66 -21.99
N LYS A 208 7.21 -9.21 -23.11
CA LYS A 208 8.30 -9.92 -23.79
C LYS A 208 9.55 -10.04 -22.93
N THR A 209 9.90 -8.98 -22.21
CA THR A 209 11.07 -8.94 -21.31
C THR A 209 10.82 -9.81 -20.07
N ALA A 210 9.61 -9.77 -19.50
CA ALA A 210 9.21 -10.62 -18.38
C ALA A 210 9.32 -12.11 -18.71
N ARG A 211 8.77 -12.53 -19.87
CA ARG A 211 8.90 -13.92 -20.35
C ARG A 211 10.36 -14.32 -20.56
N ALA A 212 11.19 -13.43 -21.12
CA ALA A 212 12.61 -13.68 -21.29
C ALA A 212 13.35 -13.85 -19.94
N ILE A 213 13.03 -13.04 -18.93
CA ILE A 213 13.59 -13.15 -17.58
C ILE A 213 13.23 -14.51 -16.96
N ILE A 214 11.97 -14.94 -17.08
CA ILE A 214 11.52 -16.25 -16.56
C ILE A 214 12.19 -17.40 -17.31
N GLN A 215 12.37 -17.28 -18.63
CA GLN A 215 13.10 -18.27 -19.43
C GLN A 215 14.57 -18.37 -19.03
N ILE A 216 15.23 -17.25 -18.72
CA ILE A 216 16.61 -17.21 -18.21
C ILE A 216 16.70 -17.80 -16.79
N ALA A 217 15.71 -17.55 -15.94
CA ALA A 217 15.66 -18.09 -14.59
C ALA A 217 15.56 -19.62 -14.59
N GLY A 218 14.80 -20.19 -15.53
CA GLY A 218 14.60 -21.64 -15.66
C GLY A 218 13.99 -22.28 -14.41
N LYS A 219 13.97 -23.62 -14.34
CA LYS A 219 13.50 -24.30 -13.12
C LYS A 219 14.40 -23.93 -11.93
N PRO A 220 13.83 -23.49 -10.79
CA PRO A 220 12.46 -23.74 -10.32
C PRO A 220 11.40 -22.66 -10.61
N LEU A 221 11.72 -21.61 -11.38
CA LEU A 221 10.78 -20.54 -11.75
C LEU A 221 10.07 -20.87 -13.07
N SER A 222 8.78 -20.57 -13.16
CA SER A 222 7.96 -20.78 -14.35
C SER A 222 6.96 -19.65 -14.51
N GLU A 223 6.38 -19.48 -15.71
CA GLU A 223 5.34 -18.47 -15.92
C GLU A 223 4.22 -18.60 -14.89
N ARG A 224 3.85 -19.82 -14.52
CA ARG A 224 2.77 -20.11 -13.55
C ARG A 224 3.18 -19.98 -12.08
N SER A 225 4.44 -19.68 -11.79
CA SER A 225 4.90 -19.49 -10.42
C SER A 225 4.17 -18.30 -9.80
N CYS A 226 3.54 -18.54 -8.65
CA CYS A 226 2.80 -17.54 -7.91
C CYS A 226 3.78 -16.67 -7.11
N PRO A 227 3.79 -15.33 -7.29
CA PRO A 227 4.65 -14.41 -6.54
C PRO A 227 4.48 -14.51 -5.02
N GLU A 228 3.28 -14.86 -4.55
CA GLU A 228 2.95 -15.02 -3.13
C GLU A 228 3.60 -16.26 -2.50
N HIS A 229 4.08 -17.21 -3.30
CA HIS A 229 4.63 -18.49 -2.84
C HIS A 229 5.97 -18.81 -3.53
N ILE A 230 6.93 -17.89 -3.47
CA ILE A 230 8.28 -18.07 -4.02
C ILE A 230 9.20 -18.72 -2.97
N ALA A 231 9.68 -19.93 -3.27
CA ALA A 231 10.72 -20.58 -2.49
C ALA A 231 12.08 -19.87 -2.64
N HIS A 232 12.98 -20.00 -1.67
CA HIS A 232 14.31 -19.38 -1.69
C HIS A 232 15.11 -19.70 -2.98
N ALA A 233 14.98 -20.92 -3.51
CA ALA A 233 15.59 -21.33 -4.77
C ALA A 233 15.02 -20.59 -6.00
N GLN A 234 13.72 -20.25 -5.99
CA GLN A 234 13.04 -19.48 -7.03
C GLN A 234 13.44 -18.00 -6.97
N ALA A 235 13.53 -17.42 -5.76
CA ALA A 235 14.01 -16.05 -5.57
C ALA A 235 15.46 -15.88 -6.06
N ASN A 236 16.35 -16.82 -5.72
CA ASN A 236 17.74 -16.81 -6.17
C ASN A 236 17.87 -17.00 -7.69
N ALA A 237 17.01 -17.81 -8.30
CA ALA A 237 16.97 -17.98 -9.76
C ALA A 237 16.52 -16.69 -10.46
N LEU A 238 15.48 -16.03 -9.93
CA LEU A 238 15.00 -14.75 -10.44
C LEU A 238 16.08 -13.67 -10.34
N ASN A 239 16.76 -13.54 -9.20
CA ASN A 239 17.82 -12.55 -9.01
C ASN A 239 18.97 -12.73 -10.02
N ARG A 240 19.43 -13.98 -10.21
CA ARG A 240 20.43 -14.30 -11.25
C ARG A 240 19.95 -14.00 -12.65
N ALA A 241 18.66 -14.19 -12.92
CA ALA A 241 18.09 -13.90 -14.23
C ALA A 241 17.99 -12.40 -14.50
N LEU A 242 17.59 -11.60 -13.52
CA LEU A 242 17.56 -10.14 -13.61
C LEU A 242 18.94 -9.55 -13.91
N GLN A 243 20.00 -10.10 -13.30
CA GLN A 243 21.39 -9.68 -13.58
C GLN A 243 21.88 -10.02 -15.00
N LYS A 244 21.26 -11.02 -15.65
CA LYS A 244 21.62 -11.47 -17.01
C LYS A 244 20.72 -10.91 -18.09
N ALA A 245 19.49 -10.53 -17.73
CA ALA A 245 18.51 -10.00 -18.66
C ALA A 245 18.92 -8.59 -19.10
N ARG A 246 18.94 -8.35 -20.41
CA ARG A 246 19.11 -7.01 -20.97
C ARG A 246 17.78 -6.26 -20.84
N VAL A 247 17.60 -5.54 -19.74
CA VAL A 247 16.47 -4.61 -19.55
C VAL A 247 16.84 -3.25 -20.16
N GLN A 248 15.88 -2.55 -20.76
CA GLN A 248 16.10 -1.18 -21.23
C GLN A 248 16.52 -0.30 -20.05
N THR A 249 17.52 0.55 -20.27
CA THR A 249 17.89 1.56 -19.26
C THR A 249 16.69 2.47 -19.00
N PRO A 250 16.37 2.75 -17.71
CA PRO A 250 15.33 3.72 -17.39
C PRO A 250 15.61 5.03 -18.12
N ARG A 251 14.61 5.59 -18.80
CA ARG A 251 14.78 6.88 -19.44
C ARG A 251 15.08 7.90 -18.33
N PRO A 252 16.18 8.66 -18.41
CA PRO A 252 16.38 9.76 -17.47
C PRO A 252 15.15 10.68 -17.57
N ILE A 253 14.64 11.10 -16.41
CA ILE A 253 13.57 12.09 -16.34
C ILE A 253 14.13 13.37 -16.97
N SER A 254 13.80 13.59 -18.25
CA SER A 254 14.20 14.81 -18.95
C SER A 254 13.36 15.95 -18.40
N GLY A 255 13.95 16.71 -17.48
CA GLY A 255 13.34 17.96 -17.02
C GLY A 255 13.50 18.26 -15.55
N PHE A 256 14.64 17.97 -14.92
CA PHE A 256 15.11 18.75 -13.78
C PHE A 256 16.62 18.56 -13.65
N LEU A 257 17.36 19.63 -13.93
CA LEU A 257 18.64 20.04 -13.34
C LEU A 257 19.24 21.15 -14.22
N PRO A 258 19.98 22.08 -13.61
CA PRO A 258 19.57 23.16 -12.72
C PRO A 258 19.21 24.46 -13.46
#